data_AF-A0A914Z8H8-F1
#
_entry.id   AF-A0A914Z8H8-F1
#
_cell.length_a   1.000
_cell.length_b   1.000
_cell.length_c   1.000
_cell.angle_alpha   90.00
_cell.angle_beta   90.00
_cell.angle_gamma   90.00
#
_symmetry.space_group_name_H-M   'P 1'
#
loop_
_entity.id
_entity.type
_entity.pdbx_description
1 polymer ?
#
loop_
_entity_poly.entity_id
_entity_poly.type
_entity_poly.pdbx_seq_one_letter_code
_entity_poly.pdbx_strand_id
1 'polypeptide(L)'
;MSQAIEWMQRPITLSNIKNFTPWQCRYRIHQPIHPCENPSVCSYAKVQNASGLPHSFRVCGSCPRTYPWLNDPIGTNQGPELPYGKRQ
;
A
#
# COMPACT_ATOMS: atom_id res chain seq x y z
N MET A 1 -0.12 -13.05 1.14
CA MET A 1 0.43 -14.32 1.67
C MET A 1 -0.40 -14.84 2.85
N SER A 2 -1.73 -14.87 2.74
CA SER A 2 -2.65 -15.28 3.83
C SER A 2 -3.34 -16.63 3.59
N GLN A 3 -3.21 -17.21 2.40
CA GLN A 3 -3.94 -18.40 2.00
C GLN A 3 -3.73 -19.60 2.94
N ALA A 4 -2.50 -19.85 3.39
CA ALA A 4 -2.21 -20.92 4.35
C ALA A 4 -2.93 -20.70 5.69
N ILE A 5 -2.97 -19.46 6.18
CA ILE A 5 -3.66 -19.09 7.43
C ILE A 5 -5.16 -19.30 7.27
N GLU A 6 -5.75 -18.91 6.13
CA GLU A 6 -7.17 -19.09 5.85
C GLU A 6 -7.58 -20.57 5.88
N TRP A 7 -6.74 -21.46 5.32
CA TRP A 7 -6.98 -22.90 5.40
C TRP A 7 -6.79 -23.45 6.81
N MET A 8 -5.78 -23.01 7.56
CA MET A 8 -5.58 -23.42 8.96
C MET A 8 -6.76 -23.02 9.85
N GLN A 9 -7.39 -21.85 9.61
CA GLN A 9 -8.58 -21.42 10.33
C GLN A 9 -9.83 -22.24 9.99
N ARG A 10 -9.92 -22.76 8.75
CA ARG A 10 -11.08 -23.51 8.24
C ARG A 10 -10.62 -24.64 7.31
N PRO A 11 -10.09 -25.73 7.87
CA PRO A 11 -9.49 -26.79 7.07
C PRO A 11 -10.55 -27.49 6.24
N ILE A 12 -10.19 -27.78 5.01
CA ILE A 12 -10.97 -28.58 4.08
C ILE A 12 -10.07 -29.64 3.45
N THR A 13 -10.66 -30.74 3.00
CA THR A 13 -9.94 -31.82 2.33
C THR A 13 -9.35 -31.36 1.00
N LEU A 14 -8.28 -32.02 0.57
CA LEU A 14 -7.65 -31.77 -0.72
C LEU A 14 -8.63 -31.96 -1.90
N SER A 15 -9.59 -32.89 -1.77
CA SER A 15 -10.64 -33.10 -2.77
C SER A 15 -11.54 -31.87 -2.96
N ASN A 16 -11.76 -31.09 -1.90
CA ASN A 16 -12.64 -29.92 -1.90
C ASN A 16 -11.88 -28.59 -2.05
N ILE A 17 -10.55 -28.64 -2.19
CA ILE A 17 -9.70 -27.43 -2.16
C ILE A 17 -9.97 -26.45 -3.29
N LYS A 18 -10.43 -26.95 -4.44
CA LYS A 18 -10.85 -26.12 -5.58
C LYS A 18 -12.11 -25.29 -5.28
N ASN A 19 -12.94 -25.75 -4.34
CA ASN A 19 -14.18 -25.08 -3.95
C ASN A 19 -13.99 -24.20 -2.70
N PHE A 20 -12.76 -24.00 -2.24
CA PHE A 20 -12.48 -23.19 -1.06
C PHE A 20 -12.69 -21.71 -1.34
N THR A 21 -13.82 -21.18 -0.91
CA THR A 21 -14.23 -19.79 -1.14
C THR A 21 -13.16 -18.74 -0.83
N PRO A 22 -12.35 -18.84 0.26
CA PRO A 22 -11.29 -17.87 0.55
C PRO A 22 -10.20 -17.82 -0.53
N TRP A 23 -9.88 -18.97 -1.14
CA TRP A 23 -8.88 -19.05 -2.20
C TRP A 23 -9.47 -18.84 -3.60
N GLN A 24 -10.79 -18.77 -3.71
CA GLN A 24 -11.41 -18.36 -4.97
C GLN A 24 -10.98 -16.93 -5.24
N CYS A 25 -10.05 -16.78 -6.17
CA CYS A 25 -9.71 -15.51 -6.77
C CYS A 25 -10.96 -15.00 -7.47
N ARG A 26 -11.78 -14.23 -6.74
CA ARG A 26 -12.72 -13.32 -7.36
C ARG A 26 -11.84 -12.33 -8.10
N TYR A 27 -11.61 -12.59 -9.38
CA TYR A 27 -11.14 -11.58 -10.30
C TYR A 27 -12.19 -10.49 -10.20
N ARG A 28 -11.94 -9.52 -9.32
CA ARG A 28 -12.89 -8.46 -9.09
C ARG A 28 -13.03 -7.80 -10.45
N ILE A 29 -14.21 -7.94 -11.04
CA ILE A 29 -14.69 -7.19 -12.20
C ILE A 29 -14.77 -5.68 -11.85
N HIS A 30 -14.32 -5.28 -10.67
CA HIS A 30 -13.87 -3.92 -10.41
C HIS A 30 -12.56 -3.72 -11.16
N GLN A 31 -12.71 -3.35 -12.44
CA GLN A 31 -11.73 -2.88 -13.41
C GLN A 31 -10.32 -3.44 -13.20
N PRO A 32 -9.74 -4.23 -14.13
CA PRO A 32 -8.31 -4.55 -14.04
C PRO A 32 -7.61 -3.24 -13.73
N ILE A 33 -6.88 -3.20 -12.60
CA ILE A 33 -6.07 -2.04 -12.22
C ILE A 33 -5.19 -1.85 -13.43
N HIS A 34 -5.61 -0.95 -14.33
CA HIS A 34 -4.94 -0.80 -15.58
C HIS A 34 -3.58 -0.27 -15.16
N PRO A 35 -2.48 -0.89 -15.62
CA PRO A 35 -1.20 -0.23 -15.48
C PRO A 35 -1.40 1.19 -16.00
N CYS A 36 -1.16 2.20 -15.14
CA CYS A 36 -1.39 3.57 -15.56
C CYS A 36 -0.44 3.88 -16.72
N GLU A 37 -1.00 4.17 -17.89
CA GLU A 37 -0.19 4.40 -19.10
C GLU A 37 0.75 5.59 -18.93
N ASN A 38 0.31 6.60 -18.17
CA ASN A 38 1.08 7.80 -17.88
C ASN A 38 1.26 8.00 -16.36
N PRO A 39 2.31 7.41 -15.75
CA PRO A 39 2.61 7.61 -14.35
C PRO A 39 3.18 9.00 -14.10
N SER A 40 2.77 9.64 -13.00
CA SER A 40 3.41 10.86 -12.52
C SER A 40 4.80 10.53 -11.97
N VAL A 41 5.81 11.30 -12.37
CA VAL A 41 7.17 11.23 -11.80
C VAL A 41 7.30 12.29 -10.73
N CYS A 42 7.48 11.87 -9.49
CA CYS A 42 7.60 12.77 -8.34
C CYS A 42 9.06 12.80 -7.88
N SER A 43 9.70 13.97 -7.93
CA SER A 43 11.10 14.16 -7.56
C SER A 43 11.24 15.19 -6.45
N TYR A 44 11.89 14.80 -5.36
CA TYR A 44 12.08 15.63 -4.17
C TYR A 44 13.57 15.87 -3.95
N ALA A 45 13.99 17.14 -3.97
CA ALA A 45 15.40 17.51 -3.88
C ALA A 45 16.00 17.30 -2.47
N LYS A 46 15.18 17.40 -1.42
CA LYS A 46 15.62 17.27 -0.03
C LYS A 46 14.59 16.51 0.78
N VAL A 47 14.91 15.27 1.13
CA VAL A 47 14.09 14.48 2.04
C VAL A 47 14.62 14.71 3.45
N GLN A 48 13.87 15.45 4.28
CA GLN A 48 14.30 15.87 5.62
C GLN A 48 14.70 14.67 6.50
N ASN A 49 14.03 13.53 6.31
CA ASN A 49 14.23 12.32 7.11
C ASN A 49 15.06 11.24 6.42
N ALA A 50 15.57 11.48 5.20
CA ALA A 50 16.39 10.53 4.45
C ALA A 50 17.63 11.23 3.92
N SER A 51 18.77 11.03 4.60
CA SER A 51 20.16 11.31 4.20
C SER A 51 20.48 12.64 3.49
N GLY A 52 19.54 13.58 3.36
CA GLY A 52 19.63 14.75 2.50
C GLY A 52 19.70 14.46 0.99
N LEU A 53 19.49 13.21 0.56
CA LEU A 53 19.64 12.81 -0.85
C LEU A 53 18.36 13.09 -1.66
N PRO A 54 18.47 13.30 -2.98
CA PRO A 54 17.31 13.41 -3.85
C PRO A 54 16.64 12.03 -4.01
N HIS A 55 15.32 11.99 -3.87
CA HIS A 55 14.53 10.78 -4.07
C HIS A 55 13.45 11.00 -5.11
N SER A 56 13.21 9.97 -5.94
CA SER A 56 12.15 9.99 -6.94
C SER A 56 11.40 8.67 -7.01
N PHE A 57 10.10 8.74 -7.30
CA PHE A 57 9.27 7.57 -7.53
C PHE A 57 8.16 7.86 -8.56
N ARG A 58 7.56 6.79 -9.08
CA ARG A 58 6.45 6.85 -10.03
C ARG A 58 5.15 6.43 -9.35
N VAL A 59 4.06 7.12 -9.64
CA VAL A 59 2.74 6.84 -9.07
C VAL A 59 1.63 6.99 -10.11
N CYS A 60 0.61 6.14 -10.02
CA CYS A 60 -0.58 6.18 -10.88
C CYS A 60 -1.61 7.25 -10.45
N GLY A 61 -1.15 8.39 -9.93
CA GLY A 61 -1.98 9.44 -9.36
C GLY A 61 -1.20 10.75 -9.20
N SER A 62 -1.68 11.63 -8.32
CA SER A 62 -1.02 12.91 -8.05
C SER A 62 0.20 12.74 -7.14
N CYS A 63 1.22 13.57 -7.34
CA CYS A 63 2.37 13.60 -6.45
C CYS A 63 1.96 14.10 -5.05
N PRO A 64 2.40 13.44 -3.97
CA PRO A 64 2.22 13.96 -2.63
C PRO A 64 3.02 15.26 -2.42
N ARG A 65 2.74 15.98 -1.33
CA ARG A 65 3.43 17.24 -1.03
C ARG A 65 4.86 17.02 -0.54
N THR A 66 5.09 15.91 0.15
CA THR A 66 6.39 15.44 0.65
C THR A 66 6.69 14.03 0.18
N TYR A 67 7.97 13.67 0.21
CA TYR A 67 8.38 12.28 0.02
C TYR A 67 7.84 11.41 1.17
N PRO A 68 7.02 10.39 0.90
CA PRO A 68 6.47 9.52 1.93
C PRO A 68 7.58 8.81 2.72
N TRP A 69 7.49 8.85 4.05
CA TRP A 69 8.49 8.25 4.95
C TRP A 69 7.83 7.64 6.18
N LEU A 70 8.63 7.04 7.07
CA LEU A 70 8.19 6.42 8.32
C LEU A 70 7.26 7.32 9.16
N ASN A 71 7.56 8.62 9.22
CA ASN A 71 6.81 9.59 10.03
C ASN A 71 5.70 10.32 9.25
N ASP A 72 5.65 10.19 7.92
CA ASP A 72 4.64 10.79 7.03
C ASP A 72 4.39 9.83 5.86
N PRO A 73 3.65 8.73 6.07
CA PRO A 73 3.50 7.67 5.07
C PRO A 73 2.65 8.10 3.87
N ILE A 74 1.90 9.19 3.98
CA ILE A 74 1.04 9.72 2.92
C ILE A 74 1.73 10.87 2.16
N GLY A 75 2.71 11.54 2.78
CA GLY A 75 3.41 12.68 2.18
C GLY A 75 2.58 13.97 2.22
N THR A 76 1.84 14.19 3.32
CA THR A 76 0.95 15.34 3.47
C THR A 76 1.60 16.56 4.14
N ASN A 77 2.85 16.43 4.63
CA ASN A 77 3.47 17.37 5.57
C ASN A 77 2.69 17.56 6.88
N GLN A 78 1.71 16.69 7.16
CA GLN A 78 1.18 16.55 8.50
C GLN A 78 2.18 15.64 9.19
N GLY A 79 2.91 16.17 10.17
CA GLY A 79 3.69 15.32 11.08
C GLY A 79 2.79 14.21 11.63
N PRO A 80 3.36 13.11 12.18
CA PRO A 80 2.58 11.95 12.54
C PRO A 80 1.38 12.39 13.39
N GLU A 81 0.17 12.19 12.87
CA GLU A 81 -1.00 12.13 13.73
C GLU A 81 -0.78 10.92 14.63
N LEU A 82 -0.10 11.18 15.76
CA LEU A 82 0.04 10.23 16.85
C LEU A 82 -1.37 9.77 17.19
N PRO A 83 -1.70 8.48 17.03
CA PRO A 83 -3.00 7.99 17.43
C PRO A 83 -2.97 7.73 18.94
N TYR A 84 -2.48 8.66 19.77
CA TYR A 84 -2.68 8.67 21.22
C TYR A 84 -2.42 10.09 21.73
N GLY A 85 -3.47 10.70 22.28
CA GLY A 85 -3.50 12.12 22.60
C GLY A 85 -2.55 12.57 23.71
N LYS A 86 -2.20 13.85 23.65
CA LYS A 86 -2.48 14.86 24.69
C LYS A 86 -2.09 16.22 24.12
N ARG A 87 -3.06 17.12 24.11
CA ARG A 87 -2.79 18.56 24.15
C ARG A 87 -2.02 18.86 25.43
N GLN A 88 -0.95 19.62 25.30
CA GLN A 88 -0.53 20.61 26.28
C GLN A 88 0.11 21.78 25.54
#